data_AF-A0A8S3ICA7-F1
#
_entry.id   AF-A0A8S3ICA7-F1
#
_cell.length_a   1.000
_cell.length_b   1.000
_cell.length_c   1.000
_cell.angle_alpha   90.00
_cell.angle_beta   90.00
_cell.angle_gamma   90.00
#
_symmetry.space_group_name_H-M   'P 1'
#
loop_
_entity.id
_entity.type
_entity.pdbx_description
1 polymer ?
#
loop_
_entity_poly.entity_id
_entity_poly.type
_entity_poly.pdbx_seq_one_letter_code
_entity_poly.pdbx_strand_id
1 'polypeptide(L)'
;QTSSNNYPTYPYRVRFCWWGAEEIGLLGSIHHVEQAILNSDKEGERFQDYLLNLNYDMLAGPNYRFGIHDSAMAPTNTPPVALNGTSRITALFRQWFTEQKLPWSNASLGGGSDYVPFLANGLAVGGVNTGAGGIKTPTERDQYAAILGTGNGGIANAAFDPCYHQQCDRIRNINPFAYEKVVKAAAYAIEYMGRLNDLEKWLYPQGRSKRLEPINRSQLYNTQNDLELY
;
A
#
# COMPACT_ATOMS: atom_id res chain seq x y z
N GLN A 1 4.62 -16.55 -40.76
CA GLN A 1 4.34 -15.25 -40.10
C GLN A 1 4.73 -15.37 -38.64
N THR A 2 5.91 -14.88 -38.26
CA THR A 2 6.29 -14.72 -36.86
C THR A 2 5.65 -13.43 -36.37
N SER A 3 4.49 -13.51 -35.71
CA SER A 3 3.95 -12.39 -34.96
C SER A 3 4.91 -12.11 -33.81
N SER A 4 5.86 -11.19 -34.00
CA SER A 4 6.55 -10.56 -32.90
C SER A 4 5.47 -9.88 -32.07
N ASN A 5 5.06 -10.50 -30.96
CA ASN A 5 4.24 -9.83 -29.97
C ASN A 5 5.08 -8.69 -29.39
N ASN A 6 5.02 -7.53 -30.04
CA ASN A 6 5.58 -6.28 -29.54
C ASN A 6 4.70 -5.84 -28.37
N TYR A 7 4.94 -6.44 -27.20
CA TYR A 7 4.43 -5.88 -25.97
C TYR A 7 5.07 -4.50 -25.78
N PRO A 8 4.30 -3.49 -25.32
CA PRO A 8 4.85 -2.20 -24.96
C PRO A 8 6.03 -2.40 -24.00
N THR A 9 7.18 -1.82 -24.32
CA THR A 9 8.32 -1.81 -23.41
C THR A 9 8.12 -0.71 -22.38
N TYR A 10 8.11 -1.07 -21.10
CA TYR A 10 8.05 -0.11 -20.01
C TYR A 10 9.47 0.35 -19.64
N PRO A 11 9.70 1.65 -19.39
CA PRO A 11 11.02 2.19 -19.05
C PRO A 11 11.48 1.85 -17.62
N TYR A 12 10.60 1.27 -16.79
CA TYR A 12 10.87 0.97 -15.39
C TYR A 12 10.84 -0.53 -15.11
N ARG A 13 11.76 -1.00 -14.24
CA ARG A 13 11.76 -2.37 -13.72
C ARG A 13 10.73 -2.49 -12.59
N VAL A 14 9.83 -3.46 -12.70
CA VAL A 14 8.94 -3.86 -11.60
C VAL A 14 9.59 -5.01 -10.83
N ARG A 15 9.59 -4.91 -9.50
CA ARG A 15 10.05 -5.96 -8.58
C ARG A 15 8.91 -6.34 -7.66
N PHE A 16 8.57 -7.62 -7.64
CA PHE A 16 7.64 -8.19 -6.67
C PHE A 16 8.44 -8.76 -5.50
N CYS A 17 8.02 -8.44 -4.29
CA CYS A 17 8.62 -8.90 -3.05
C CYS A 17 7.56 -9.55 -2.19
N TRP A 18 7.91 -10.67 -1.55
CA TRP A 18 7.11 -11.30 -0.50
C TRP A 18 7.94 -11.27 0.77
N TRP A 19 7.46 -10.53 1.76
CA TRP A 19 8.19 -10.30 3.00
C TRP A 19 7.90 -11.43 3.99
N GLY A 20 8.97 -11.95 4.60
CA GLY A 20 8.85 -12.84 5.75
C GLY A 20 8.89 -12.05 7.06
N ALA A 21 8.35 -12.62 8.12
CA ALA A 21 8.44 -12.07 9.48
C ALA A 21 7.88 -10.64 9.63
N GLU A 22 6.83 -10.33 8.86
CA GLU A 22 6.06 -9.08 8.96
C GLU A 22 5.39 -8.97 10.34
N GLU A 23 4.65 -10.02 10.72
CA GLU A 23 3.87 -10.12 11.98
C GLU A 23 4.70 -10.10 13.28
N ILE A 24 6.03 -10.16 13.17
CA ILE A 24 6.94 -10.04 14.32
C ILE A 24 7.77 -8.76 14.28
N GLY A 25 7.26 -7.74 13.58
CA GLY A 25 7.84 -6.41 13.52
C GLY A 25 8.61 -6.13 12.24
N LEU A 26 8.03 -6.47 11.08
CA LEU A 26 8.49 -6.06 9.75
C LEU A 26 9.93 -6.51 9.43
N LEU A 27 10.41 -7.60 10.03
CA LEU A 27 11.83 -7.93 10.02
C LEU A 27 12.36 -8.17 8.60
N GLY A 28 11.56 -8.76 7.72
CA GLY A 28 11.94 -9.02 6.34
C GLY A 28 12.11 -7.75 5.50
N SER A 29 11.14 -6.84 5.55
CA SER A 29 11.20 -5.57 4.81
C SER A 29 12.24 -4.60 5.39
N ILE A 30 12.38 -4.55 6.72
CA ILE A 30 13.47 -3.82 7.39
C ILE A 30 14.82 -4.33 6.91
N HIS A 31 15.05 -5.66 6.98
CA HIS A 31 16.30 -6.25 6.54
C HIS A 31 16.59 -5.91 5.07
N HIS A 32 15.59 -6.03 4.20
CA HIS A 32 15.76 -5.69 2.78
C HIS A 32 16.20 -4.23 2.56
N VAL A 33 15.53 -3.28 3.21
CA VAL A 33 15.88 -1.86 3.09
C VAL A 33 17.27 -1.58 3.69
N GLU A 34 17.60 -2.17 4.84
CA GLU A 34 18.93 -2.03 5.46
C GLU A 34 20.04 -2.54 4.51
N GLN A 35 19.86 -3.71 3.90
CA GLN A 35 20.83 -4.26 2.95
C GLN A 35 20.95 -3.40 1.69
N ALA A 36 19.82 -2.92 1.16
CA ALA A 36 19.80 -2.06 -0.02
C ALA A 36 20.48 -0.69 0.20
N ILE A 37 20.50 -0.20 1.44
CA ILE A 37 21.18 1.05 1.84
C ILE A 37 22.67 0.80 2.11
N LEU A 38 23.00 -0.21 2.90
CA LEU A 38 24.33 -0.37 3.50
C LEU A 38 25.28 -1.24 2.68
N ASN A 39 24.75 -2.25 2.00
CA ASN A 39 25.55 -3.39 1.52
C ASN A 39 25.42 -3.65 0.01
N SER A 40 24.62 -2.86 -0.70
CA SER A 40 24.36 -3.05 -2.12
C SER A 40 25.04 -1.97 -2.96
N ASP A 41 25.84 -2.38 -3.94
CA ASP A 41 26.42 -1.53 -4.99
C ASP A 41 25.81 -1.82 -6.38
N LYS A 42 25.09 -2.92 -6.52
CA LYS A 42 24.49 -3.41 -7.76
C LYS A 42 23.31 -2.55 -8.21
N GLU A 43 23.34 -2.12 -9.47
CA GLU A 43 22.25 -1.34 -10.07
C GLU A 43 20.91 -2.09 -10.00
N GLY A 44 19.89 -1.35 -9.57
CA GLY A 44 18.54 -1.85 -9.31
C GLY A 44 18.40 -2.56 -7.97
N GLU A 45 19.47 -2.80 -7.22
CA GLU A 45 19.46 -3.37 -5.86
C GLU A 45 19.83 -2.35 -4.79
N ARG A 46 20.27 -1.14 -5.17
CA ARG A 46 20.53 -0.05 -4.23
C ARG A 46 19.23 0.65 -3.92
N PHE A 47 19.04 1.09 -2.67
CA PHE A 47 17.82 1.80 -2.30
C PHE A 47 17.65 3.11 -3.08
N GLN A 48 18.75 3.76 -3.50
CA GLN A 48 18.71 4.96 -4.37
C GLN A 48 18.18 4.68 -5.79
N ASP A 49 18.07 3.42 -6.20
CA ASP A 49 17.49 3.03 -7.50
C ASP A 49 15.98 2.76 -7.38
N TYR A 50 15.45 2.64 -6.16
CA TYR A 50 14.02 2.45 -5.93
C TYR A 50 13.28 3.77 -6.15
N LEU A 51 12.17 3.75 -6.88
CA LEU A 51 11.35 4.93 -7.14
C LEU A 51 10.17 5.04 -6.18
N LEU A 52 9.48 3.93 -5.91
CA LEU A 52 8.37 3.85 -4.97
C LEU A 52 8.22 2.42 -4.41
N ASN A 53 7.41 2.27 -3.36
CA ASN A 53 6.93 0.98 -2.87
C ASN A 53 5.39 0.96 -2.90
N LEU A 54 4.79 -0.05 -3.53
CA LEU A 54 3.36 -0.33 -3.39
C LEU A 54 3.21 -1.53 -2.48
N ASN A 55 2.53 -1.34 -1.35
CA ASN A 55 2.28 -2.38 -0.38
C ASN A 55 0.83 -2.82 -0.40
N TYR A 56 0.62 -4.12 -0.31
CA TYR A 56 -0.69 -4.73 -0.43
C TYR A 56 -0.86 -5.77 0.67
N ASP A 57 -1.61 -5.39 1.69
CA ASP A 57 -1.81 -6.17 2.89
C ASP A 57 -3.29 -6.18 3.24
N MET A 58 -3.82 -7.37 3.50
CA MET A 58 -5.25 -7.66 3.67
C MET A 58 -6.12 -7.16 2.52
N LEU A 59 -6.17 -7.92 1.42
CA LEU A 59 -6.86 -7.54 0.18
C LEU A 59 -8.28 -8.11 0.01
N ALA A 60 -8.82 -8.86 0.97
CA ALA A 60 -10.04 -9.62 0.75
C ALA A 60 -11.02 -9.69 1.94
N GLY A 61 -10.93 -8.79 2.92
CA GLY A 61 -11.75 -8.80 4.12
C GLY A 61 -13.26 -8.94 3.85
N PRO A 62 -14.00 -9.74 4.64
CA PRO A 62 -15.39 -10.08 4.36
C PRO A 62 -16.35 -8.88 4.45
N ASN A 63 -16.13 -7.98 5.41
CA ASN A 63 -16.88 -6.74 5.62
C ASN A 63 -16.07 -5.53 5.11
N TYR A 64 -15.45 -5.69 3.96
CA TYR A 64 -14.44 -4.82 3.37
C TYR A 64 -14.73 -3.31 3.44
N ARG A 65 -13.65 -2.55 3.47
CA ARG A 65 -13.56 -1.22 2.86
C ARG A 65 -12.72 -1.29 1.59
N PHE A 66 -12.73 -0.25 0.77
CA PHE A 66 -11.71 0.02 -0.23
C PHE A 66 -10.81 1.12 0.33
N GLY A 67 -9.93 0.72 1.26
CA GLY A 67 -9.07 1.62 2.02
C GLY A 67 -7.86 2.02 1.18
N ILE A 68 -7.65 3.32 0.97
CA ILE A 68 -6.50 3.86 0.24
C ILE A 68 -5.53 4.46 1.25
N HIS A 69 -4.26 4.07 1.19
CA HIS A 69 -3.21 4.69 2.00
C HIS A 69 -3.17 6.20 1.74
N ASP A 70 -3.53 7.00 2.75
CA ASP A 70 -3.69 8.44 2.62
C ASP A 70 -2.46 9.18 3.13
N SER A 71 -1.76 9.88 2.22
CA SER A 71 -0.63 10.74 2.57
C SER A 71 -0.92 11.77 3.67
N ALA A 72 -2.16 12.23 3.81
CA ALA A 72 -2.56 13.18 4.86
C ALA A 72 -2.63 12.55 6.26
N MET A 73 -2.66 11.21 6.32
CA MET A 73 -2.63 10.41 7.54
C MET A 73 -1.26 9.76 7.77
N ALA A 74 -0.21 10.26 7.11
CA ALA A 74 1.15 9.81 7.36
C ALA A 74 1.67 10.31 8.73
N PRO A 75 2.55 9.57 9.41
CA PRO A 75 3.18 10.00 10.66
C PRO A 75 3.88 11.36 10.53
N THR A 76 3.87 12.17 11.59
CA THR A 76 4.41 13.54 11.57
C THR A 76 5.92 13.61 11.32
N ASN A 77 6.65 12.54 11.63
CA ASN A 77 8.08 12.36 11.36
C ASN A 77 8.38 11.75 9.97
N THR A 78 7.37 11.58 9.11
CA THR A 78 7.58 11.13 7.72
C THR A 78 8.46 12.12 6.96
N PRO A 79 9.53 11.67 6.28
CA PRO A 79 10.35 12.55 5.45
C PRO A 79 9.50 13.29 4.40
N PRO A 80 9.52 14.64 4.37
CA PRO A 80 8.67 15.41 3.46
C PRO A 80 8.86 15.07 1.97
N VAL A 81 10.05 14.61 1.60
CA VAL A 81 10.38 14.18 0.22
C VAL A 81 9.50 13.03 -0.26
N ALA A 82 9.05 12.13 0.63
CA ALA A 82 8.17 11.02 0.27
C ALA A 82 6.72 11.45 0.04
N LEU A 83 6.26 12.51 0.73
CA LEU A 83 4.83 12.85 0.82
C LEU A 83 4.22 13.27 -0.53
N ASN A 84 4.99 13.93 -1.41
CA ASN A 84 4.47 14.36 -2.71
C ASN A 84 4.13 13.15 -3.60
N GLY A 85 5.05 12.21 -3.74
CA GLY A 85 4.82 10.97 -4.48
C GLY A 85 3.71 10.12 -3.86
N THR A 86 3.72 9.96 -2.53
CA THR A 86 2.66 9.23 -1.81
C THR A 86 1.28 9.87 -2.00
N SER A 87 1.19 11.22 -1.99
CA SER A 87 -0.05 11.96 -2.25
C SER A 87 -0.56 11.76 -3.68
N ARG A 88 0.34 11.74 -4.67
CA ARG A 88 -0.02 11.46 -6.06
C ARG A 88 -0.52 10.03 -6.26
N ILE A 89 0.10 9.05 -5.60
CA ILE A 89 -0.37 7.66 -5.61
C ILE A 89 -1.74 7.54 -4.90
N THR A 90 -1.93 8.24 -3.78
CA THR A 90 -3.23 8.34 -3.09
C THR A 90 -4.31 8.84 -4.05
N ALA A 91 -4.04 9.94 -4.76
CA ALA A 91 -4.95 10.53 -5.73
C ALA A 91 -5.26 9.58 -6.90
N LEU A 92 -4.25 8.86 -7.39
CA LEU A 92 -4.41 7.87 -8.47
C LEU A 92 -5.39 6.75 -8.07
N PHE A 93 -5.26 6.20 -6.85
CA PHE A 93 -6.22 5.20 -6.37
C PHE A 93 -7.62 5.79 -6.18
N ARG A 94 -7.75 7.00 -5.61
CA ARG A 94 -9.05 7.66 -5.43
C ARG A 94 -9.75 7.88 -6.77
N GLN A 95 -9.00 8.33 -7.77
CA GLN A 95 -9.49 8.50 -9.13
C GLN A 95 -9.99 7.17 -9.69
N TRP A 96 -9.20 6.09 -9.57
CA TRP A 96 -9.59 4.78 -10.04
C TRP A 96 -10.92 4.29 -9.43
N PHE A 97 -11.05 4.28 -8.10
CA PHE A 97 -12.30 3.83 -7.46
C PHE A 97 -13.49 4.71 -7.88
N THR A 98 -13.30 6.03 -7.97
CA THR A 98 -14.34 6.97 -8.40
C THR A 98 -14.79 6.68 -9.85
N GLU A 99 -13.85 6.49 -10.77
CA GLU A 99 -14.13 6.15 -12.18
C GLU A 99 -14.82 4.79 -12.33
N GLN A 100 -14.45 3.82 -11.47
CA GLN A 100 -15.10 2.51 -11.41
C GLN A 100 -16.46 2.55 -10.70
N LYS A 101 -16.92 3.73 -10.23
CA LYS A 101 -18.16 3.90 -9.45
C LYS A 101 -18.18 3.02 -8.20
N LEU A 102 -17.03 2.91 -7.55
CA LEU A 102 -16.83 2.19 -6.30
C LEU A 102 -16.61 3.19 -5.16
N PRO A 103 -17.08 2.87 -3.94
CA PRO A 103 -16.75 3.65 -2.76
C PRO A 103 -15.25 3.54 -2.47
N TRP A 104 -14.72 4.43 -1.64
CA TRP A 104 -13.40 4.30 -1.06
C TRP A 104 -13.36 5.00 0.30
N SER A 105 -12.41 4.59 1.14
CA SER A 105 -12.17 5.18 2.46
C SER A 105 -10.69 5.50 2.61
N ASN A 106 -10.35 6.47 3.47
CA ASN A 106 -8.96 6.71 3.82
C ASN A 106 -8.45 5.62 4.76
N ALA A 107 -7.25 5.14 4.51
CA ALA A 107 -6.50 4.26 5.38
C ALA A 107 -5.26 4.98 5.88
N SER A 108 -4.95 4.82 7.16
CA SER A 108 -3.77 5.40 7.80
C SER A 108 -2.49 4.85 7.17
N LEU A 109 -1.46 5.71 7.08
CA LEU A 109 -0.08 5.32 6.79
C LEU A 109 0.77 5.18 8.07
N GLY A 110 0.14 5.31 9.23
CA GLY A 110 0.81 5.12 10.53
C GLY A 110 0.76 3.70 11.08
N GLY A 111 0.18 2.73 10.36
CA GLY A 111 0.17 1.32 10.76
C GLY A 111 1.52 0.62 10.50
N GLY A 112 1.73 -0.52 11.17
CA GLY A 112 2.89 -1.40 10.96
C GLY A 112 2.63 -2.37 9.80
N SER A 113 3.08 -2.02 8.60
CA SER A 113 3.10 -2.94 7.45
C SER A 113 4.34 -2.64 6.60
N ASP A 114 4.67 -3.48 5.63
CA ASP A 114 5.99 -3.48 4.99
C ASP A 114 6.35 -2.23 4.16
N TYR A 115 5.42 -1.28 3.96
CA TYR A 115 5.76 0.04 3.41
C TYR A 115 6.58 0.90 4.38
N VAL A 116 6.49 0.64 5.70
CA VAL A 116 7.08 1.47 6.76
C VAL A 116 8.57 1.72 6.58
N PRO A 117 9.45 0.70 6.41
CA PRO A 117 10.88 0.94 6.22
C PRO A 117 11.19 1.73 4.94
N PHE A 118 10.37 1.64 3.90
CA PHE A 118 10.54 2.45 2.69
C PHE A 118 10.15 3.91 2.93
N LEU A 119 8.99 4.14 3.55
CA LEU A 119 8.47 5.48 3.85
C LEU A 119 9.39 6.24 4.82
N ALA A 120 9.87 5.56 5.87
CA ALA A 120 10.79 6.12 6.85
C ALA A 120 12.11 6.59 6.22
N ASN A 121 12.55 5.95 5.12
CA ASN A 121 13.75 6.32 4.36
C ASN A 121 13.45 7.25 3.17
N GLY A 122 12.29 7.90 3.15
CA GLY A 122 11.96 8.95 2.19
C GLY A 122 11.51 8.45 0.81
N LEU A 123 11.19 7.16 0.69
CA LEU A 123 10.59 6.64 -0.53
C LEU A 123 9.08 6.91 -0.54
N ALA A 124 8.55 7.35 -1.68
CA ALA A 124 7.12 7.41 -1.91
C ALA A 124 6.51 6.01 -1.77
N VAL A 125 5.38 5.91 -1.07
CA VAL A 125 4.67 4.66 -0.87
C VAL A 125 3.21 4.80 -1.26
N GLY A 126 2.54 3.68 -1.49
CA GLY A 126 1.11 3.65 -1.66
C GLY A 126 0.57 2.23 -1.53
N GLY A 127 -0.74 2.09 -1.68
CA GLY A 127 -1.37 0.80 -1.51
C GLY A 127 -2.85 0.94 -1.20
N VAL A 128 -3.50 -0.23 -1.23
CA VAL A 128 -4.90 -0.37 -0.84
C VAL A 128 -5.05 -1.59 0.05
N ASN A 129 -6.01 -1.54 0.95
CA ASN A 129 -6.40 -2.65 1.82
C ASN A 129 -7.92 -2.72 1.95
N THR A 130 -8.38 -3.83 2.51
CA THR A 130 -9.81 -4.07 2.78
C THR A 130 -10.21 -3.91 4.24
N GLY A 131 -9.27 -3.48 5.08
CA GLY A 131 -9.45 -3.38 6.53
C GLY A 131 -9.12 -4.68 7.25
N ALA A 132 -8.96 -4.56 8.57
CA ALA A 132 -8.53 -5.61 9.49
C ALA A 132 -9.53 -5.77 10.65
N GLY A 133 -9.04 -5.90 11.89
CA GLY A 133 -9.87 -5.88 13.10
C GLY A 133 -10.59 -4.55 13.39
N GLY A 134 -10.30 -3.47 12.66
CA GLY A 134 -10.98 -2.18 12.81
C GLY A 134 -12.49 -2.26 12.53
N ILE A 135 -13.28 -1.43 13.21
CA ILE A 135 -14.75 -1.46 13.13
C ILE A 135 -15.27 -0.56 11.99
N LYS A 136 -16.11 -1.13 11.11
CA LYS A 136 -16.87 -0.38 10.11
C LYS A 136 -17.93 0.47 10.80
N THR A 137 -17.88 1.78 10.60
CA THR A 137 -18.85 2.71 11.21
C THR A 137 -20.20 2.67 10.48
N PRO A 138 -21.31 3.08 11.14
CA PRO A 138 -22.60 3.25 10.46
C PRO A 138 -22.50 4.19 9.25
N THR A 139 -21.79 5.32 9.39
CA THR A 139 -21.56 6.29 8.32
C THR A 139 -20.85 5.67 7.13
N GLU A 140 -19.77 4.91 7.36
CA GLU A 140 -19.04 4.23 6.28
C GLU A 140 -19.89 3.16 5.60
N ARG A 141 -20.65 2.37 6.38
CA ARG A 141 -21.61 1.42 5.83
C ARG A 141 -22.63 2.11 4.91
N ASP A 142 -23.18 3.24 5.35
CA ASP A 142 -24.18 3.99 4.57
C ASP A 142 -23.59 4.63 3.32
N GLN A 143 -22.35 5.14 3.38
CA GLN A 143 -21.60 5.62 2.22
C GLN A 143 -21.42 4.51 1.17
N TYR A 144 -21.06 3.30 1.60
CA TYR A 144 -20.87 2.18 0.68
C TYR A 144 -22.21 1.71 0.10
N ALA A 145 -23.27 1.65 0.92
CA ALA A 145 -24.61 1.29 0.45
C ALA A 145 -25.18 2.30 -0.57
N ALA A 146 -24.87 3.59 -0.42
CA ALA A 146 -25.30 4.62 -1.37
C ALA A 146 -24.70 4.42 -2.77
N ILE A 147 -23.49 3.84 -2.87
CA ILE A 147 -22.77 3.63 -4.13
C ILE A 147 -23.01 2.22 -4.69
N LEU A 148 -22.96 1.19 -3.83
CA LEU A 148 -23.07 -0.22 -4.22
C LEU A 148 -24.50 -0.76 -4.20
N GLY A 149 -25.45 0.02 -3.69
CA GLY A 149 -26.85 -0.37 -3.51
C GLY A 149 -27.15 -0.85 -2.09
N THR A 150 -28.43 -0.73 -1.71
CA THR A 150 -28.94 -1.15 -0.39
C THR A 150 -28.58 -2.61 -0.11
N GLY A 151 -28.00 -2.87 1.06
CA GLY A 151 -27.53 -4.20 1.47
C GLY A 151 -26.07 -4.50 1.14
N ASN A 152 -25.43 -3.73 0.24
CA ASN A 152 -24.03 -3.95 -0.16
C ASN A 152 -23.02 -3.05 0.58
N GLY A 153 -23.47 -2.28 1.57
CA GLY A 153 -22.59 -1.43 2.39
C GLY A 153 -21.76 -2.17 3.44
N GLY A 154 -22.03 -3.46 3.65
CA GLY A 154 -21.48 -4.24 4.75
C GLY A 154 -22.29 -4.09 6.06
N ILE A 155 -21.68 -4.51 7.16
CA ILE A 155 -22.28 -4.55 8.50
C ILE A 155 -21.65 -3.44 9.35
N ALA A 156 -22.48 -2.49 9.79
CA ALA A 156 -22.06 -1.44 10.71
C ALA A 156 -21.78 -2.00 12.11
N ASN A 157 -20.87 -1.36 12.84
CA ASN A 157 -20.43 -1.75 14.19
C ASN A 157 -19.84 -3.18 14.26
N ALA A 158 -19.32 -3.69 13.14
CA ALA A 158 -18.61 -4.95 13.05
C ALA A 158 -17.22 -4.73 12.44
N ALA A 159 -16.27 -5.61 12.75
CA ALA A 159 -14.92 -5.56 12.18
C ALA A 159 -14.97 -5.66 10.64
N PHE A 160 -14.00 -5.06 9.94
CA PHE A 160 -13.80 -5.30 8.50
C PHE A 160 -13.44 -6.77 8.24
N ASP A 161 -12.61 -7.34 9.11
CA ASP A 161 -12.30 -8.75 9.18
C ASP A 161 -12.49 -9.29 10.61
N PRO A 162 -13.58 -10.02 10.89
CA PRO A 162 -13.85 -10.61 12.20
C PRO A 162 -12.92 -11.78 12.54
N CYS A 163 -12.14 -12.27 11.58
CA CYS A 163 -11.18 -13.36 11.73
C CYS A 163 -9.72 -12.89 11.68
N TYR A 164 -9.46 -11.57 11.66
CA TYR A 164 -8.11 -11.02 11.73
C TYR A 164 -7.31 -11.65 12.88
N HIS A 165 -6.15 -12.23 12.56
CA HIS A 165 -5.25 -12.96 13.48
C HIS A 165 -5.90 -14.11 14.26
N GLN A 166 -6.98 -14.69 13.73
CA GLN A 166 -7.68 -15.81 14.35
C GLN A 166 -7.62 -17.07 13.48
N GLN A 167 -7.85 -18.22 14.10
CA GLN A 167 -7.83 -19.53 13.43
C GLN A 167 -8.86 -19.66 12.27
N CYS A 168 -9.86 -18.78 12.25
CA CYS A 168 -10.87 -18.75 11.20
C CYS A 168 -10.44 -17.99 9.94
N ASP A 169 -9.31 -17.26 9.96
CA ASP A 169 -8.72 -16.65 8.77
C ASP A 169 -8.17 -17.73 7.84
N ARG A 170 -8.96 -18.05 6.83
CA ARG A 170 -8.79 -19.16 5.89
C ARG A 170 -9.36 -18.73 4.56
N ILE A 171 -9.20 -19.56 3.52
CA ILE A 171 -9.73 -19.28 2.18
C ILE A 171 -11.25 -18.99 2.10
N ARG A 172 -12.02 -19.36 3.14
CA ARG A 172 -13.45 -19.05 3.26
C ARG A 172 -13.74 -17.66 3.85
N ASN A 173 -12.76 -17.00 4.45
CA ASN A 173 -12.84 -15.68 5.07
C ASN A 173 -12.51 -14.56 4.06
N ILE A 174 -12.92 -14.73 2.80
CA ILE A 174 -12.62 -13.77 1.74
C ILE A 174 -13.91 -13.27 1.10
N ASN A 175 -13.92 -12.01 0.71
CA ASN A 175 -14.91 -11.42 -0.19
C ASN A 175 -14.35 -11.37 -1.62
N PRO A 176 -14.81 -12.23 -2.54
CA PRO A 176 -14.28 -12.27 -3.91
C PRO A 176 -14.50 -10.97 -4.69
N PHE A 177 -15.62 -10.28 -4.45
CA PHE A 177 -15.88 -8.98 -5.07
C PHE A 177 -14.85 -7.95 -4.62
N ALA A 178 -14.59 -7.84 -3.31
CA ALA A 178 -13.61 -6.91 -2.79
C ALA A 178 -12.21 -7.21 -3.34
N TYR A 179 -11.79 -8.48 -3.28
CA TYR A 179 -10.51 -8.96 -3.79
C TYR A 179 -10.31 -8.59 -5.28
N GLU A 180 -11.29 -8.89 -6.13
CA GLU A 180 -11.21 -8.54 -7.55
C GLU A 180 -11.00 -7.04 -7.76
N LYS A 181 -11.71 -6.18 -7.01
CA LYS A 181 -11.60 -4.73 -7.19
C LYS A 181 -10.24 -4.20 -6.72
N VAL A 182 -9.74 -4.61 -5.56
CA VAL A 182 -8.44 -4.11 -5.09
C VAL A 182 -7.27 -4.64 -5.94
N VAL A 183 -7.35 -5.88 -6.46
CA VAL A 183 -6.33 -6.40 -7.38
C VAL A 183 -6.34 -5.65 -8.70
N LYS A 184 -7.51 -5.28 -9.23
CA LYS A 184 -7.62 -4.41 -10.41
C LYS A 184 -7.09 -3.01 -10.15
N ALA A 185 -7.34 -2.44 -8.97
CA ALA A 185 -6.76 -1.16 -8.56
C ALA A 185 -5.23 -1.22 -8.54
N ALA A 186 -4.68 -2.29 -7.95
CA ALA A 186 -3.24 -2.54 -7.89
C ALA A 186 -2.62 -2.62 -9.29
N ALA A 187 -3.20 -3.44 -10.16
CA ALA A 187 -2.75 -3.59 -11.54
C ALA A 187 -2.82 -2.27 -12.31
N TYR A 188 -3.91 -1.51 -12.17
CA TYR A 188 -4.07 -0.20 -12.78
C TYR A 188 -2.97 0.79 -12.33
N ALA A 189 -2.67 0.86 -11.03
CA ALA A 189 -1.66 1.78 -10.52
C ALA A 189 -0.26 1.43 -11.05
N ILE A 190 0.10 0.15 -11.07
CA ILE A 190 1.36 -0.34 -11.65
C ILE A 190 1.45 0.02 -13.13
N GLU A 191 0.39 -0.24 -13.90
CA GLU A 191 0.37 0.07 -15.34
C GLU A 191 0.46 1.57 -15.60
N TYR A 192 -0.36 2.38 -14.91
CA TYR A 192 -0.38 3.84 -15.10
C TYR A 192 1.00 4.44 -14.86
N MET A 193 1.64 4.11 -13.74
CA MET A 193 2.98 4.61 -13.41
C MET A 193 4.04 4.04 -14.33
N GLY A 194 3.90 2.77 -14.74
CA GLY A 194 4.77 2.13 -15.72
C GLY A 194 4.80 2.87 -17.05
N ARG A 195 3.69 3.51 -17.47
CA ARG A 195 3.57 4.25 -18.74
C ARG A 195 4.05 5.70 -18.67
N LEU A 196 4.37 6.24 -17.49
CA LEU A 196 4.84 7.62 -17.38
C LEU A 196 6.20 7.78 -18.07
N ASN A 197 6.39 8.91 -18.76
CA ASN A 197 7.67 9.21 -19.40
C ASN A 197 8.80 9.47 -18.38
N ASP A 198 8.43 10.04 -17.22
CA ASP A 198 9.35 10.39 -16.14
C ASP A 198 8.66 10.22 -14.77
N LEU A 199 8.64 8.97 -14.30
CA LEU A 199 8.08 8.57 -13.01
C LEU A 199 8.82 9.20 -11.83
N GLU A 200 10.16 9.34 -11.91
CA GLU A 200 10.93 9.95 -10.82
C GLU A 200 10.52 11.42 -10.65
N LYS A 201 10.45 12.20 -11.73
CA LYS A 201 9.97 13.60 -11.66
C LYS A 201 8.50 13.71 -11.27
N TRP A 202 7.67 12.74 -11.66
CA TRP A 202 6.27 12.71 -11.24
C TRP A 202 6.15 12.51 -9.72
N LEU A 203 6.93 11.58 -9.14
CA LEU A 203 6.94 11.31 -7.70
C LEU A 203 7.63 12.42 -6.90
N TYR A 204 8.77 12.91 -7.40
CA TYR A 204 9.68 13.83 -6.74
C TYR A 204 9.93 15.06 -7.61
N PRO A 205 8.93 15.95 -7.79
CA PRO A 205 9.05 17.10 -8.70
C PRO A 205 10.11 18.13 -8.27
N GLN A 206 10.55 18.07 -7.01
CA GLN A 206 11.65 18.89 -6.47
C GLN A 206 12.97 18.10 -6.38
N GLY A 207 13.02 16.89 -6.96
CA GLY A 207 14.11 15.94 -6.80
C GLY A 207 14.08 15.22 -5.45
N ARG A 208 14.95 14.21 -5.31
CA ARG A 208 15.19 13.49 -4.06
C ARG A 208 16.68 13.29 -3.84
N SER A 209 17.11 13.24 -2.58
CA SER A 209 18.49 12.87 -2.25
C SER A 209 18.75 11.42 -2.63
N LYS A 210 19.92 11.17 -3.22
CA LYS A 210 20.47 9.81 -3.39
C LYS A 210 21.43 9.42 -2.27
N ARG A 211 21.82 10.38 -1.41
CA ARG A 211 22.51 10.08 -0.15
C ARG A 211 21.48 9.60 0.85
N LEU A 212 21.68 8.38 1.34
CA LEU A 212 20.80 7.69 2.27
C LEU A 212 21.54 7.49 3.58
N GLU A 213 20.86 7.75 4.68
CA GLU A 213 21.36 7.45 6.01
C GLU A 213 20.92 6.02 6.40
N PRO A 214 21.63 5.34 7.30
CA PRO A 214 21.17 4.07 7.86
C PRO A 214 19.77 4.20 8.45
N ILE A 215 18.97 3.13 8.41
CA ILE A 215 17.61 3.15 8.94
C ILE A 215 17.64 3.62 10.39
N ASN A 216 17.02 4.76 10.65
CA ASN A 216 16.75 5.19 12.01
C ASN A 216 15.55 4.40 12.54
N ARG A 217 15.80 3.39 13.38
CA ARG A 217 14.74 2.55 13.93
C ARG A 217 13.72 3.32 14.78
N SER A 218 14.04 4.52 15.28
CA SER A 218 13.05 5.38 15.94
C SER A 218 12.08 6.07 14.96
N GLN A 219 12.36 6.02 13.66
CA GLN A 219 11.44 6.43 12.60
C GLN A 219 10.58 5.27 12.08
N LEU A 220 10.92 4.03 12.41
CA LEU A 220 10.02 2.91 12.15
C LEU A 220 8.83 3.09 13.09
N TYR A 221 7.64 3.19 12.50
CA TYR A 221 6.39 3.50 13.18
C TYR A 221 5.93 2.27 13.98
N ASN A 222 6.67 1.93 15.02
CA ASN A 222 6.28 0.92 15.98
C ASN A 222 5.29 1.61 16.91
N THR A 223 4.01 1.66 16.52
CA THR A 223 2.99 2.00 17.49
C THR A 223 3.04 0.95 18.58
N GLN A 224 3.03 1.38 19.83
CA GLN A 224 2.94 0.54 21.04
C GLN A 224 1.79 -0.49 21.04
N ASN A 225 0.97 -0.53 19.98
CA ASN A 225 -0.28 -1.27 19.89
C ASN A 225 -0.17 -2.67 19.27
N ASP A 226 0.99 -3.09 18.73
CA ASP A 226 1.18 -4.47 18.27
C ASP A 226 1.75 -5.38 19.37
N LEU A 227 1.98 -4.85 20.57
CA LEU A 227 2.32 -5.63 21.76
C LEU A 227 1.12 -6.35 22.40
N GLU A 228 -0.12 -6.12 21.92
CA GLU A 228 -1.30 -6.85 22.39
C GLU A 228 -1.55 -8.19 21.66
N LEU A 229 -0.63 -8.63 20.80
CA LEU A 229 -0.71 -9.90 20.07
C LEU A 229 0.22 -11.01 20.60
N TYR A 230 0.75 -10.86 21.82
CA TYR A 230 1.42 -11.93 22.58
C TYR A 230 0.95 -12.01 24.03
#